data_AF-G0ES76-F1
#
_entry.id   AF-G0ES76-F1
#
_cell.length_a   1.000
_cell.length_b   1.000
_cell.length_c   1.000
_cell.angle_alpha   90.00
_cell.angle_beta   90.00
_cell.angle_gamma   90.00
#
_symmetry.space_group_name_H-M   'P 1'
#
loop_
_entity.id
_entity.type
_entity.pdbx_description
1 polymer ?
#
loop_
_entity_poly.entity_id
_entity_poly.type
_entity_poly.pdbx_seq_one_letter_code
_entity_poly.pdbx_strand_id
1 'polypeptide(L)'
;MAPMTKFFDKKLEDELGTAAALQIAALGADVRATMDRMNAIRVAQGKPTLEQEMAELEAFEQEEIRSGRAKPEDFEWEPPLD
;
A
#
# COMPACT_ATOMS: atom_id res chain seq x y z
N MET A 1 17.36 -9.28 -5.66
CA MET A 1 17.11 -9.57 -7.09
C MET A 1 15.72 -10.19 -7.20
N ALA A 2 14.77 -9.47 -7.79
CA ALA A 2 13.36 -9.86 -7.86
C ALA A 2 13.04 -10.57 -9.20
N PRO A 3 12.50 -11.80 -9.17
CA PRO A 3 11.83 -12.42 -10.31
C PRO A 3 10.34 -12.67 -9.97
N MET A 4 9.58 -11.60 -9.71
CA MET A 4 8.12 -11.71 -9.43
C MET A 4 7.26 -11.08 -10.54
N THR A 5 7.82 -10.24 -11.41
CA THR A 5 7.07 -9.52 -12.45
C THR A 5 6.51 -10.46 -13.52
N LYS A 6 7.30 -11.45 -13.97
CA LYS A 6 6.90 -12.36 -15.06
C LYS A 6 5.72 -13.29 -14.71
N PHE A 7 5.55 -13.65 -13.44
CA PHE A 7 4.51 -14.59 -13.03
C PHE A 7 3.16 -13.90 -12.82
N PHE A 8 3.17 -12.66 -12.32
CA PHE A 8 1.95 -11.86 -12.14
C PHE A 8 1.38 -11.41 -13.49
N ASP A 9 2.24 -11.01 -14.42
CA ASP A 9 1.83 -10.61 -15.78
C ASP A 9 1.11 -11.74 -16.53
N LYS A 10 1.59 -12.99 -16.43
CA LYS A 10 1.01 -14.10 -17.19
C LYS A 10 -0.42 -14.44 -16.77
N LYS A 11 -0.69 -14.50 -15.47
CA LYS A 11 -2.05 -14.80 -14.98
C LYS A 11 -3.02 -13.66 -15.30
N LEU A 12 -2.58 -12.41 -15.18
CA LEU A 12 -3.36 -11.23 -15.58
C LEU A 12 -3.64 -11.24 -17.09
N GLU A 13 -2.64 -11.59 -17.89
CA GLU A 13 -2.77 -11.71 -19.34
C GLU A 13 -3.75 -12.84 -19.72
N ASP A 14 -3.68 -13.99 -19.06
CA ASP A 14 -4.58 -15.12 -19.29
C ASP A 14 -6.05 -14.76 -18.93
N GLU A 15 -6.29 -13.94 -17.91
CA GLU A 15 -7.63 -13.55 -17.44
C GLU A 15 -8.23 -12.32 -18.16
N LEU A 16 -7.41 -11.35 -18.55
CA LEU A 16 -7.87 -10.04 -19.06
C LEU A 16 -7.41 -9.76 -20.50
N GLY A 17 -6.51 -10.58 -21.04
CA GLY A 17 -5.83 -10.34 -22.31
C GLY A 17 -4.63 -9.40 -22.18
N THR A 18 -3.66 -9.56 -23.08
CA THR A 18 -2.37 -8.85 -23.07
C THR A 18 -2.49 -7.33 -22.99
N ALA A 19 -3.45 -6.75 -23.73
CA ALA A 19 -3.62 -5.30 -23.78
C ALA A 19 -4.06 -4.70 -22.44
N ALA A 20 -5.01 -5.35 -21.74
CA ALA A 20 -5.49 -4.90 -20.44
C ALA A 20 -4.43 -5.12 -19.36
N ALA A 21 -3.72 -6.25 -19.38
CA ALA A 21 -2.62 -6.54 -18.46
C ALA A 21 -1.51 -5.47 -18.55
N LEU A 22 -1.11 -5.08 -19.76
CA LEU A 22 -0.11 -4.02 -19.97
C LEU A 22 -0.57 -2.66 -19.44
N GLN A 23 -1.85 -2.31 -19.61
CA GLN A 23 -2.40 -1.06 -19.07
C GLN A 23 -2.38 -1.05 -17.54
N ILE A 24 -2.76 -2.17 -16.91
CA ILE A 24 -2.72 -2.31 -15.45
C ILE A 24 -1.28 -2.23 -14.94
N ALA A 25 -0.34 -2.89 -15.60
CA ALA A 25 1.08 -2.83 -15.24
C ALA A 25 1.64 -1.40 -15.35
N ALA A 26 1.28 -0.67 -16.42
CA ALA A 26 1.68 0.73 -16.61
C ALA A 26 1.11 1.63 -15.49
N LEU A 27 -0.17 1.50 -15.18
CA LEU A 27 -0.80 2.23 -14.08
C LEU A 27 -0.14 1.92 -12.73
N GLY A 28 0.16 0.64 -12.47
CA GLY A 28 0.86 0.22 -11.26
C GLY A 28 2.26 0.84 -11.14
N ALA A 29 3.00 0.92 -12.26
CA ALA A 29 4.31 1.56 -12.30
C ALA A 29 4.22 3.06 -12.01
N ASP A 30 3.23 3.76 -12.58
CA ASP A 30 3.02 5.20 -12.35
C ASP A 30 2.64 5.51 -10.89
N VAL A 31 1.77 4.69 -10.30
CA VAL A 31 1.40 4.79 -8.88
C VAL A 31 2.63 4.60 -8.00
N ARG A 32 3.41 3.53 -8.23
CA ARG A 32 4.64 3.26 -7.46
C ARG A 32 5.65 4.40 -7.58
N ALA A 33 5.88 4.91 -8.80
CA ALA A 33 6.79 6.02 -9.03
C ALA A 33 6.32 7.33 -8.35
N THR A 34 5.02 7.51 -8.19
CA THR A 34 4.45 8.64 -7.44
C THR A 34 4.67 8.47 -5.95
N MET A 35 4.41 7.28 -5.41
CA MET A 35 4.70 6.96 -4.00
C MET A 35 6.18 7.15 -3.66
N ASP A 36 7.09 6.71 -4.54
CA ASP A 36 8.54 6.86 -4.33
C ASP A 36 8.96 8.33 -4.26
N ARG A 37 8.39 9.17 -5.12
CA ARG A 37 8.63 10.62 -5.08
C ARG A 37 8.13 11.24 -3.78
N MET A 38 6.92 10.87 -3.34
CA MET A 38 6.36 11.38 -2.09
C MET A 38 7.18 10.93 -0.88
N ASN A 39 7.57 9.65 -0.84
CA ASN A 39 8.45 9.11 0.20
C ASN A 39 9.79 9.84 0.24
N ALA A 40 10.41 10.10 -0.92
CA ALA A 40 11.66 10.86 -0.99
C ALA A 40 11.52 12.28 -0.42
N ILE A 41 10.42 12.97 -0.72
CA ILE A 41 10.12 14.30 -0.15
C ILE A 41 9.95 14.21 1.38
N ARG A 42 9.21 13.21 1.88
CA ARG A 42 9.00 13.02 3.33
C ARG A 42 10.31 12.76 4.07
N VAL A 43 11.14 11.87 3.53
CA VAL A 43 12.47 11.57 4.10
C VAL A 43 13.35 12.82 4.12
N ALA A 44 13.34 13.62 3.05
CA ALA A 44 14.07 14.90 3.01
C ALA A 44 13.57 15.91 4.06
N GLN A 45 12.30 15.83 4.45
CA GLN A 45 11.70 16.62 5.54
C GLN A 45 11.91 16.01 6.93
N GLY A 46 12.65 14.90 7.05
CA GLY A 46 12.85 14.18 8.31
C GLY A 46 11.60 13.44 8.81
N LYS A 47 10.63 13.20 7.92
CA LYS A 47 9.40 12.45 8.21
C LYS A 47 9.55 11.00 7.75
N PRO A 48 8.90 10.03 8.43
CA PRO A 48 8.83 8.66 7.95
C PRO A 48 8.09 8.58 6.60
N THR A 49 8.41 7.54 5.84
CA THR A 49 7.67 7.16 4.63
C THR A 49 6.23 6.78 4.97
N LEU A 50 5.35 6.78 3.97
CA LEU A 50 3.96 6.34 4.18
C LEU A 50 3.88 4.89 4.66
N GLU A 51 4.75 4.02 4.14
CA GLU A 51 4.79 2.60 4.54
C GLU A 51 5.23 2.44 6.00
N GLN A 52 6.20 3.25 6.46
CA GLN A 52 6.62 3.26 7.87
C GLN A 52 5.51 3.80 8.77
N GLU A 53 4.84 4.87 8.37
CA GLU A 53 3.72 5.45 9.13
C GLU A 53 2.56 4.46 9.29
N MET A 54 2.21 3.71 8.23
CA MET A 54 1.20 2.65 8.32
C MET A 54 1.65 1.49 9.24
N ALA A 55 2.92 1.09 9.16
CA ALA A 55 3.44 0.01 10.01
C ALA A 55 3.48 0.41 11.50
N GLU A 56 3.81 1.67 11.79
CA GLU A 56 3.76 2.22 13.14
C GLU A 56 2.32 2.28 13.68
N LEU A 57 1.37 2.68 12.84
CA LEU A 57 -0.05 2.69 13.17
C LEU A 57 -0.57 1.27 13.45
N GLU A 58 -0.29 0.31 12.56
CA GLU A 58 -0.70 -1.09 12.74
C GLU A 58 -0.11 -1.68 14.03
N ALA A 59 1.17 -1.37 14.34
CA ALA A 59 1.79 -1.81 15.57
C ALA A 59 1.12 -1.20 16.82
N PHE A 60 0.75 0.08 16.76
CA PHE A 60 0.01 0.76 17.82
C PHE A 60 -1.38 0.14 18.02
N GLU A 61 -2.15 -0.08 16.95
CA GLU A 61 -3.46 -0.73 17.01
C GLU A 61 -3.38 -2.11 17.66
N GLN A 62 -2.39 -2.91 17.24
CA GLN A 62 -2.16 -4.24 17.81
C GLN A 62 -1.78 -4.20 19.30
N GLU A 63 -1.06 -3.18 19.75
CA GLU A 63 -0.72 -3.00 21.18
C GLU A 63 -1.94 -2.59 22.00
N GLU A 64 -2.77 -1.67 21.49
CA GLU A 64 -4.00 -1.23 22.17
C GLU A 64 -5.02 -2.36 22.30
N ILE A 65 -5.20 -3.16 21.26
CA ILE A 65 -6.05 -4.36 21.29
C ILE A 65 -5.49 -5.39 22.28
N ARG A 66 -4.18 -5.66 22.23
CA ARG A 66 -3.54 -6.65 23.12
C ARG A 66 -3.57 -6.24 24.59
N SER A 67 -3.41 -4.95 24.87
CA SER A 67 -3.51 -4.39 26.23
C SER A 67 -4.95 -4.33 26.75
N GLY A 68 -5.94 -4.54 25.88
CA GLY A 68 -7.37 -4.45 26.20
C GLY A 68 -7.88 -3.02 26.36
N ARG A 69 -7.10 -2.02 25.93
CA ARG A 69 -7.47 -0.59 25.98
C ARG A 69 -8.39 -0.17 24.84
N ALA A 70 -8.36 -0.90 23.72
CA ALA A 70 -9.23 -0.70 22.58
C ALA A 70 -9.74 -2.04 22.04
N LYS A 71 -10.84 -2.00 21.29
CA LYS A 71 -11.34 -3.12 20.49
C LYS A 71 -10.93 -2.96 19.03
N PRO A 72 -10.90 -4.04 18.23
CA PRO A 72 -10.66 -3.94 16.79
C PRO A 72 -11.61 -2.98 16.09
N GLU A 73 -12.88 -2.95 16.52
CA GLU A 73 -13.91 -2.06 15.98
C GLU A 73 -13.57 -0.57 16.14
N ASP A 74 -12.78 -0.20 17.15
CA ASP A 74 -12.43 1.20 17.43
C ASP A 74 -11.46 1.79 16.37
N PHE A 75 -10.89 0.93 15.50
CA PHE A 75 -9.97 1.32 14.43
C PHE A 75 -10.54 1.11 13.03
N GLU A 76 -11.81 0.69 12.89
CA GLU A 76 -12.45 0.63 11.58
C GLU A 76 -12.58 2.05 11.00
N TRP A 77 -12.03 2.24 9.80
CA TRP A 77 -12.15 3.52 9.10
C TRP A 77 -13.59 3.74 8.63
N GLU A 78 -14.27 4.72 9.24
CA GLU A 78 -15.55 5.21 8.73
C GLU A 78 -15.30 6.34 7.71
N PRO A 79 -15.73 6.19 6.45
CA PRO A 79 -15.72 7.31 5.51
C PRO A 79 -16.57 8.45 6.08
N PRO A 80 -16.14 9.72 5.93
CA PRO A 80 -17.01 10.84 6.26
C PRO A 80 -18.32 10.71 5.48
N LEU A 81 -19.45 10.81 6.17
CA LEU A 81 -20.77 10.87 5.54
C LEU A 81 -20.89 12.23 4.86
N ASP A 82 -21.00 12.22 3.53
CA ASP A 82 -21.21 13.39 2.68
C ASP A 82 -22.46 14.20 3.07
#